data_AF-A0A975DYN5-F1
#
_entry.id   AF-A0A975DYN5-F1
#
_cell.length_a   1.000
_cell.length_b   1.000
_cell.length_c   1.000
_cell.angle_alpha   90.00
_cell.angle_beta   90.00
_cell.angle_gamma   90.00
#
_symmetry.space_group_name_H-M   'P 1'
#
loop_
_entity.id
_entity.type
_entity.pdbx_description
1 polymer ?
#
loop_
_entity_poly.entity_id
_entity_poly.type
_entity_poly.pdbx_seq_one_letter_code
_entity_poly.pdbx_strand_id
1 'polypeptide(L)'
;MSLTLDDLRRHALARSLFTPTTLPRAIAKLGFVQADPIRAPARAQDLTLRHRVAGYRAGDLERRYARLPIEEDFFVNYGFLPRDTHHLMHPRTPRTVWTKPRWKQAQAVLEFVRERGVVHPREVDAEFAHGKTINWFGGSSNASTQLLDGMHYRGLLRIARREGGVRLYAAREATPPPADPRAAHDALVDVVVAKYAPLPAATLGQLVSHLCGGGTPQWRGERAAALARAKRRLAHAKVDGIDWYWPAGERQRSGDAAERVRLLAPFDPVVWDRRRFELFWGWAYRFEAYTPAPRRKLGYYALPLLWRDQVIGWGNLSLAEGRLQAEFGYVAGRAPREAAFRRELEAELARLNGFLGLA
;
A
#
# COMPACT_ATOMS: atom_id res chain seq x y z
N MET A 1 27.17 -17.36 13.53
CA MET A 1 27.22 -15.89 13.48
C MET A 1 25.95 -15.33 14.09
N SER A 2 26.05 -14.32 14.93
CA SER A 2 24.88 -13.59 15.47
C SER A 2 24.24 -12.75 14.38
N LEU A 3 22.90 -12.69 14.35
CA LEU A 3 22.14 -11.89 13.39
C LEU A 3 22.42 -10.39 13.56
N THR A 4 22.66 -9.67 12.46
CA THR A 4 22.96 -8.22 12.44
C THR A 4 21.84 -7.41 11.79
N LEU A 5 21.86 -6.07 11.95
CA LEU A 5 20.96 -5.18 11.21
C LEU A 5 21.14 -5.28 9.69
N ASP A 6 22.37 -5.51 9.24
CA ASP A 6 22.70 -5.72 7.83
C ASP A 6 22.05 -6.99 7.28
N ASP A 7 22.02 -8.07 8.05
CA ASP A 7 21.32 -9.31 7.68
C ASP A 7 19.81 -9.08 7.57
N LEU A 8 19.23 -8.35 8.54
CA LEU A 8 17.82 -7.99 8.52
C LEU A 8 17.46 -7.09 7.33
N ARG A 9 18.33 -6.12 6.99
CA ARG A 9 18.18 -5.25 5.83
C ARG A 9 18.20 -6.04 4.53
N ARG A 10 19.22 -6.89 4.32
CA ARG A 10 19.31 -7.76 3.14
C ARG A 10 18.11 -8.68 3.02
N HIS A 11 17.66 -9.27 4.14
CA HIS A 11 16.45 -10.08 4.18
C HIS A 11 15.20 -9.27 3.79
N ALA A 12 15.02 -8.06 4.31
CA ALA A 12 13.90 -7.17 3.95
C ALA A 12 13.87 -6.87 2.45
N LEU A 13 15.02 -6.53 1.87
CA LEU A 13 15.16 -6.23 0.45
C LEU A 13 14.88 -7.46 -0.41
N ALA A 14 15.46 -8.62 -0.07
CA ALA A 14 15.25 -9.85 -0.83
C ALA A 14 13.79 -10.35 -0.81
N ARG A 15 13.09 -10.16 0.32
CA ARG A 15 11.67 -10.49 0.45
C ARG A 15 10.80 -9.55 -0.36
N SER A 16 11.08 -8.26 -0.27
CA SER A 16 10.23 -7.23 -0.86
C SER A 16 10.48 -7.07 -2.36
N LEU A 17 11.74 -7.08 -2.81
CA LEU A 17 12.16 -6.87 -4.20
C LEU A 17 12.44 -8.21 -4.90
N PHE A 18 11.50 -9.15 -4.79
CA PHE A 18 11.58 -10.45 -5.44
C PHE A 18 11.64 -10.36 -6.97
N THR A 19 12.11 -11.43 -7.61
CA THR A 19 12.16 -11.55 -9.08
C THR A 19 10.81 -11.20 -9.71
N PRO A 20 10.77 -10.23 -10.66
CA PRO A 20 9.52 -9.81 -11.27
C PRO A 20 8.70 -10.97 -11.82
N THR A 21 7.38 -10.89 -11.66
CA THR A 21 6.44 -11.94 -12.06
C THR A 21 5.20 -11.32 -12.74
N THR A 22 4.10 -12.06 -12.87
CA THR A 22 2.84 -11.52 -13.40
C THR A 22 2.14 -10.65 -12.36
N LEU A 23 1.31 -9.71 -12.82
CA LEU A 23 0.56 -8.80 -11.93
C LEU A 23 -0.25 -9.52 -10.83
N PRO A 24 -1.07 -10.56 -11.13
CA PRO A 24 -1.80 -11.29 -10.09
C PRO A 24 -0.87 -11.93 -9.07
N ARG A 25 0.22 -12.56 -9.51
CA ARG A 25 1.20 -13.22 -8.63
C ARG A 25 1.93 -12.22 -7.74
N ALA A 26 2.28 -11.04 -8.27
CA ALA A 26 2.94 -9.99 -7.50
C ALA A 26 2.03 -9.43 -6.40
N ILE A 27 0.75 -9.19 -6.70
CA ILE A 27 -0.23 -8.73 -5.70
C ILE A 27 -0.47 -9.82 -4.65
N ALA A 28 -0.66 -11.07 -5.06
CA ALA A 28 -0.82 -12.19 -4.13
C ALA A 28 0.39 -12.33 -3.20
N LYS A 29 1.61 -12.24 -3.74
CA LYS A 29 2.85 -12.31 -2.95
C LYS A 29 3.04 -11.12 -2.00
N LEU A 30 2.64 -9.92 -2.42
CA LEU A 30 2.63 -8.74 -1.55
C LEU A 30 1.52 -8.78 -0.50
N GLY A 31 0.42 -9.51 -0.77
CA GLY A 31 -0.78 -9.58 0.05
C GLY A 31 -1.61 -8.28 0.09
N PHE A 32 -1.01 -7.14 -0.16
CA PHE A 32 -1.66 -5.82 -0.21
C PHE A 32 -0.80 -4.80 -0.98
N VAL A 33 -1.41 -3.94 -1.78
CA VAL A 33 -0.74 -2.81 -2.46
C VAL A 33 -1.49 -1.52 -2.09
N GLN A 34 -0.81 -0.58 -1.44
CA GLN A 34 -1.45 0.67 -1.01
C GLN A 34 -1.78 1.53 -2.24
N ALA A 35 -2.99 2.07 -2.28
CA ALA A 35 -3.38 3.05 -3.30
C ALA A 35 -3.09 4.47 -2.80
N ASP A 36 -2.60 5.31 -3.71
CA ASP A 36 -2.36 6.73 -3.47
C ASP A 36 -2.77 7.52 -4.72
N PRO A 37 -3.56 8.62 -4.59
CA PRO A 37 -3.98 9.40 -5.74
C PRO A 37 -2.88 10.30 -6.32
N ILE A 38 -1.83 10.62 -5.55
CA ILE A 38 -0.75 11.51 -6.00
C ILE A 38 -0.03 10.89 -7.20
N ARG A 39 0.22 11.70 -8.23
CA ARG A 39 0.98 11.31 -9.44
C ARG A 39 2.29 12.09 -9.48
N ALA A 40 3.39 11.44 -9.11
CA ALA A 40 4.71 12.07 -9.12
C ALA A 40 5.83 11.00 -9.30
N PRO A 41 6.15 10.58 -10.53
CA PRO A 41 5.47 10.90 -11.80
C PRO A 41 4.28 9.97 -12.08
N ALA A 42 4.17 8.87 -11.35
CA ALA A 42 3.05 7.94 -11.37
C ALA A 42 2.53 7.71 -9.95
N ARG A 43 1.43 6.95 -9.81
CA ARG A 43 0.84 6.66 -8.50
C ARG A 43 1.68 5.66 -7.73
N ALA A 44 1.59 5.69 -6.40
CA ALA A 44 2.40 4.83 -5.53
C ALA A 44 2.26 3.33 -5.83
N GLN A 45 1.05 2.86 -6.11
CA GLN A 45 0.80 1.46 -6.48
C GLN A 45 1.52 1.08 -7.78
N ASP A 46 1.56 1.98 -8.76
CA ASP A 46 2.24 1.76 -10.03
C ASP A 46 3.76 1.73 -9.83
N LEU A 47 4.29 2.68 -9.05
CA LEU A 47 5.71 2.76 -8.67
C LEU A 47 6.16 1.57 -7.82
N THR A 48 5.28 1.00 -7.00
CA THR A 48 5.56 -0.22 -6.22
C THR A 48 5.56 -1.46 -7.12
N LEU A 49 4.59 -1.56 -8.03
CA LEU A 49 4.41 -2.74 -8.88
C LEU A 49 5.46 -2.84 -10.01
N ARG A 50 5.97 -1.72 -10.53
CA ARG A 50 7.02 -1.74 -11.57
C ARG A 50 8.29 -2.50 -11.17
N HIS A 51 8.56 -2.59 -9.86
CA HIS A 51 9.73 -3.32 -9.35
C HIS A 51 9.53 -4.83 -9.27
N ARG A 52 8.26 -5.30 -9.37
CA ARG A 52 7.81 -6.66 -9.04
C ARG A 52 7.01 -7.34 -10.15
N VAL A 53 6.61 -6.59 -11.17
CA VAL A 53 5.85 -7.09 -12.31
C VAL A 53 6.65 -6.91 -13.59
N ALA A 54 6.86 -7.99 -14.34
CA ALA A 54 7.60 -7.97 -15.60
C ALA A 54 6.85 -7.09 -16.62
N GLY A 55 7.56 -6.13 -17.22
CA GLY A 55 7.01 -5.25 -18.26
C GLY A 55 5.87 -4.34 -17.80
N TYR A 56 5.73 -4.08 -16.49
CA TYR A 56 4.65 -3.24 -15.97
C TYR A 56 4.74 -1.82 -16.51
N ARG A 57 3.61 -1.31 -17.01
CA ARG A 57 3.44 0.09 -17.41
C ARG A 57 2.49 0.81 -16.47
N ALA A 58 2.71 2.10 -16.24
CA ALA A 58 1.85 2.92 -15.39
C ALA A 58 0.36 2.75 -15.79
N GLY A 59 -0.49 2.50 -14.78
CA GLY A 59 -1.92 2.25 -14.97
C GLY A 59 -2.30 0.81 -15.34
N ASP A 60 -1.35 -0.13 -15.45
CA ASP A 60 -1.66 -1.53 -15.76
C ASP A 60 -2.60 -2.16 -14.73
N LEU A 61 -2.43 -1.85 -13.45
CA LEU A 61 -3.33 -2.30 -12.39
C LEU A 61 -4.77 -1.84 -12.64
N GLU A 62 -4.96 -0.56 -12.93
CA GLU A 62 -6.30 0.00 -13.17
C GLU A 62 -6.94 -0.60 -14.42
N ARG A 63 -6.20 -0.68 -15.54
CA ARG A 63 -6.69 -1.26 -16.80
C ARG A 63 -7.13 -2.72 -16.65
N ARG A 64 -6.48 -3.48 -15.77
CA ARG A 64 -6.72 -4.92 -15.60
C ARG A 64 -7.57 -5.24 -14.37
N TYR A 65 -7.86 -4.25 -13.51
CA TYR A 65 -8.49 -4.43 -12.19
C TYR A 65 -9.73 -5.34 -12.24
N ALA A 66 -10.67 -5.08 -13.15
CA ALA A 66 -11.92 -5.83 -13.26
C ALA A 66 -11.74 -7.34 -13.55
N ARG A 67 -10.57 -7.76 -14.05
CA ARG A 67 -10.24 -9.16 -14.37
C ARG A 67 -9.35 -9.82 -13.32
N LEU A 68 -8.88 -9.06 -12.33
CA LEU A 68 -7.99 -9.57 -11.29
C LEU A 68 -8.81 -10.11 -10.11
N PRO A 69 -8.36 -11.18 -9.43
CA PRO A 69 -9.03 -11.72 -8.24
C PRO A 69 -8.70 -10.88 -6.99
N ILE A 70 -8.94 -9.57 -7.08
CA ILE A 70 -8.60 -8.57 -6.06
C ILE A 70 -9.79 -7.64 -5.79
N GLU A 71 -9.73 -6.99 -4.64
CA GLU A 71 -10.65 -5.93 -4.23
C GLU A 71 -9.87 -4.68 -3.84
N GLU A 72 -10.46 -3.51 -4.08
CA GLU A 72 -10.09 -2.28 -3.37
C GLU A 72 -10.83 -2.22 -2.03
N ASP A 73 -10.13 -1.98 -0.92
CA ASP A 73 -10.75 -1.71 0.39
C ASP A 73 -9.73 -1.14 1.39
N PHE A 74 -10.19 -0.78 2.58
CA PHE A 74 -9.35 -0.49 3.74
C PHE A 74 -8.83 -1.78 4.40
N PHE A 75 -7.51 -1.84 4.55
CA PHE A 75 -6.79 -2.83 5.35
C PHE A 75 -6.02 -2.10 6.47
N VAL A 76 -4.69 -2.11 6.47
CA VAL A 76 -3.87 -1.19 7.28
C VAL A 76 -3.85 0.23 6.71
N ASN A 77 -4.14 0.37 5.42
CA ASN A 77 -4.38 1.58 4.64
C ASN A 77 -5.39 1.23 3.53
N TYR A 78 -5.88 2.20 2.78
CA TYR A 78 -6.69 1.93 1.58
C TYR A 78 -5.82 1.42 0.43
N GLY A 79 -6.27 0.39 -0.29
CA GLY A 79 -5.53 -0.16 -1.41
C GLY A 79 -6.14 -1.43 -1.97
N PHE A 80 -5.33 -2.21 -2.68
CA PHE A 80 -5.71 -3.41 -3.40
C PHE A 80 -5.25 -4.66 -2.67
N LEU A 81 -6.13 -5.64 -2.50
CA LEU A 81 -5.85 -6.89 -1.80
C LEU A 81 -6.45 -8.10 -2.54
N PRO A 82 -5.85 -9.30 -2.44
CA PRO A 82 -6.49 -10.53 -2.89
C PRO A 82 -7.88 -10.71 -2.30
N ARG A 83 -8.81 -11.27 -3.08
CA ARG A 83 -10.21 -11.44 -2.66
C ARG A 83 -10.34 -12.32 -1.42
N ASP A 84 -9.49 -13.34 -1.26
CA ASP A 84 -9.49 -14.20 -0.07
C ASP A 84 -9.11 -13.41 1.20
N THR A 85 -8.08 -12.56 1.12
CA THR A 85 -7.73 -11.64 2.20
C THR A 85 -8.89 -10.68 2.52
N HIS A 86 -9.60 -10.22 1.49
CA HIS A 86 -10.76 -9.35 1.65
C HIS A 86 -11.89 -10.06 2.39
N HIS A 87 -12.17 -11.32 2.04
CA HIS A 87 -13.21 -12.12 2.69
C HIS A 87 -12.99 -12.28 4.20
N LEU A 88 -11.74 -12.39 4.66
CA LEU A 88 -11.44 -12.46 6.10
C LEU A 88 -11.87 -11.22 6.89
N MET A 89 -12.02 -10.07 6.23
CA MET A 89 -12.46 -8.82 6.88
C MET A 89 -13.98 -8.65 6.89
N HIS A 90 -14.71 -9.43 6.09
CA HIS A 90 -16.13 -9.22 5.80
C HIS A 90 -17.02 -10.37 6.32
N PRO A 91 -18.26 -10.09 6.77
CA PRO A 91 -18.89 -8.77 6.81
C PRO A 91 -18.21 -7.90 7.88
N ARG A 92 -17.84 -6.68 7.48
CA ARG A 92 -17.19 -5.72 8.37
C ARG A 92 -18.26 -5.03 9.20
N THR A 93 -18.00 -4.85 10.50
CA THR A 93 -18.84 -3.99 11.36
C THR A 93 -18.13 -2.66 11.62
N PRO A 94 -18.51 -1.57 10.92
CA PRO A 94 -17.89 -0.27 11.14
C PRO A 94 -18.16 0.28 12.53
N ARG A 95 -17.28 1.18 12.99
CA ARG A 95 -17.45 1.91 14.25
C ARG A 95 -18.63 2.85 14.23
N THR A 96 -18.90 3.48 13.08
CA THR A 96 -20.01 4.42 12.94
C THR A 96 -21.30 3.66 12.67
N VAL A 97 -22.23 3.69 13.61
CA VAL A 97 -23.58 3.14 13.42
C VAL A 97 -24.38 4.10 12.54
N TRP A 98 -25.08 3.57 11.54
CA TRP A 98 -26.01 4.34 10.73
C TRP A 98 -27.38 4.40 11.39
N THR A 99 -27.99 5.59 11.36
CA THR A 99 -29.38 5.78 11.80
C THR A 99 -30.34 5.03 10.86
N LYS A 100 -31.57 4.75 11.33
CA LYS A 100 -32.60 4.12 10.49
C LYS A 100 -32.83 4.86 9.16
N PRO A 101 -32.93 6.22 9.12
CA PRO A 101 -33.04 6.94 7.84
C PRO A 101 -31.85 6.73 6.90
N ARG A 102 -30.63 6.68 7.45
CA ARG A 102 -29.42 6.45 6.64
C ARG A 102 -29.38 5.04 6.06
N TRP A 103 -29.86 4.04 6.81
CA TRP A 103 -30.05 2.68 6.29
C TRP A 103 -31.08 2.62 5.16
N LYS A 104 -32.21 3.33 5.29
CA LYS A 104 -33.22 3.42 4.22
C LYS A 104 -32.62 4.01 2.94
N GLN A 105 -31.82 5.06 3.03
CA GLN A 105 -31.07 5.61 1.89
C GLN A 105 -30.11 4.58 1.27
N ALA A 106 -29.34 3.88 2.10
CA ALA A 106 -28.40 2.87 1.63
C ALA A 106 -29.10 1.70 0.91
N GLN A 107 -30.28 1.29 1.39
CA GLN A 107 -31.08 0.22 0.76
C GLN A 107 -31.59 0.66 -0.63
N ALA A 108 -32.16 1.85 -0.75
CA ALA A 108 -32.61 2.39 -2.02
C ALA A 108 -31.46 2.51 -3.05
N VAL A 109 -30.29 2.99 -2.60
CA VAL A 109 -29.09 3.03 -3.47
C VAL A 109 -28.60 1.62 -3.84
N LEU A 110 -28.68 0.65 -2.93
CA LEU A 110 -28.25 -0.72 -3.21
C LEU A 110 -29.18 -1.40 -4.25
N GLU A 111 -30.48 -1.16 -4.18
CA GLU A 111 -31.47 -1.60 -5.17
C GLU A 111 -31.16 -0.99 -6.54
N PHE A 112 -30.98 0.34 -6.60
CA PHE A 112 -30.57 1.03 -7.83
C PHE A 112 -29.27 0.47 -8.43
N VAL A 113 -28.26 0.19 -7.61
CA VAL A 113 -27.00 -0.41 -8.08
C VAL A 113 -27.23 -1.83 -8.61
N ARG A 114 -28.09 -2.64 -7.97
CA ARG A 114 -28.41 -3.99 -8.43
C ARG A 114 -29.11 -4.00 -9.78
N GLU A 115 -30.04 -3.06 -9.99
CA GLU A 115 -30.77 -2.91 -11.26
C GLU A 115 -29.83 -2.49 -12.41
N ARG A 116 -28.90 -1.56 -12.14
CA ARG A 116 -27.97 -1.01 -13.14
C ARG A 116 -26.70 -1.85 -13.32
N GLY A 117 -26.40 -2.74 -12.38
CA GLY A 117 -25.17 -3.55 -12.32
C GLY A 117 -23.94 -2.76 -11.85
N VAL A 118 -23.54 -1.72 -12.59
CA VAL A 118 -22.41 -0.84 -12.22
C VAL A 118 -22.83 0.62 -12.36
N VAL A 119 -22.58 1.43 -11.33
CA VAL A 119 -22.98 2.85 -11.31
C VAL A 119 -21.80 3.78 -11.04
N HIS A 120 -21.83 4.93 -11.70
CA HIS A 120 -20.98 6.07 -11.41
C HIS A 120 -21.61 6.93 -10.29
N PRO A 121 -20.82 7.55 -9.38
CA PRO A 121 -21.37 8.40 -8.31
C PRO A 121 -22.32 9.50 -8.79
N ARG A 122 -22.04 10.10 -9.96
CA ARG A 122 -22.91 11.11 -10.59
C ARG A 122 -24.31 10.59 -10.95
N GLU A 123 -24.45 9.31 -11.28
CA GLU A 123 -25.77 8.72 -11.56
C GLU A 123 -26.59 8.60 -10.28
N VAL A 124 -25.93 8.21 -9.17
CA VAL A 124 -26.56 8.16 -7.84
C VAL A 124 -26.91 9.58 -7.35
N ASP A 125 -26.10 10.57 -7.65
CA ASP A 125 -26.42 11.97 -7.36
C ASP A 125 -27.67 12.46 -8.11
N ALA A 126 -27.74 12.16 -9.41
CA ALA A 126 -28.85 12.57 -10.26
C ALA A 126 -30.18 11.93 -9.83
N GLU A 127 -30.16 10.66 -9.44
CA GLU A 127 -31.35 9.92 -9.03
C GLU A 127 -31.88 10.37 -7.66
N PHE A 128 -30.99 10.58 -6.68
CA PHE A 128 -31.39 10.71 -5.28
C PHE A 128 -31.18 12.10 -4.65
N ALA A 129 -30.56 13.04 -5.35
CA ALA A 129 -30.37 14.44 -4.94
C ALA A 129 -29.95 14.64 -3.46
N HIS A 130 -29.00 13.85 -2.96
CA HIS A 130 -28.66 13.76 -1.52
C HIS A 130 -28.04 15.02 -0.88
N GLY A 131 -27.77 16.09 -1.63
CA GLY A 131 -27.11 17.31 -1.14
C GLY A 131 -25.59 17.18 -0.96
N LYS A 132 -24.96 18.17 -0.29
CA LYS A 132 -23.51 18.21 -0.01
C LYS A 132 -23.20 17.91 1.46
N THR A 133 -22.01 17.37 1.74
CA THR A 133 -21.47 17.06 3.07
C THR A 133 -19.96 17.36 3.14
N ILE A 134 -19.35 17.28 4.32
CA ILE A 134 -17.90 17.47 4.51
C ILE A 134 -17.19 16.12 4.39
N ASN A 135 -16.14 16.03 3.57
CA ASN A 135 -15.34 14.83 3.37
C ASN A 135 -14.25 14.68 4.44
N TRP A 136 -13.58 13.52 4.45
CA TRP A 136 -12.54 13.20 5.45
C TRP A 136 -11.32 14.14 5.40
N PHE A 137 -11.15 14.91 4.33
CA PHE A 137 -10.08 15.90 4.16
C PHE A 137 -10.53 17.36 4.42
N GLY A 138 -11.75 17.56 4.94
CA GLY A 138 -12.29 18.89 5.25
C GLY A 138 -12.87 19.67 4.06
N GLY A 139 -12.95 19.06 2.87
CA GLY A 139 -13.59 19.65 1.69
C GLY A 139 -15.07 19.28 1.56
N SER A 140 -15.80 19.95 0.66
CA SER A 140 -17.18 19.57 0.34
C SER A 140 -17.22 18.38 -0.62
N SER A 141 -18.09 17.41 -0.37
CA SER A 141 -18.37 16.29 -1.28
C SER A 141 -19.86 16.01 -1.32
N ASN A 142 -20.35 15.43 -2.41
CA ASN A 142 -21.75 15.07 -2.49
C ASN A 142 -22.06 13.98 -1.44
N ALA A 143 -23.20 14.08 -0.77
CA ALA A 143 -23.60 13.15 0.28
C ALA A 143 -23.79 11.71 -0.24
N SER A 144 -24.02 11.56 -1.56
CA SER A 144 -23.97 10.30 -2.29
C SER A 144 -22.58 9.66 -2.28
N THR A 145 -21.49 10.42 -2.49
CA THR A 145 -20.11 9.91 -2.46
C THR A 145 -19.77 9.39 -1.08
N GLN A 146 -20.17 10.12 -0.02
CA GLN A 146 -19.99 9.67 1.36
C GLN A 146 -20.84 8.42 1.67
N LEU A 147 -22.06 8.33 1.11
CA LEU A 147 -22.92 7.16 1.25
C LEU A 147 -22.28 5.94 0.56
N LEU A 148 -21.87 6.08 -0.70
CA LEU A 148 -21.20 5.04 -1.48
C LEU A 148 -19.91 4.55 -0.81
N ASP A 149 -19.08 5.46 -0.30
CA ASP A 149 -17.88 5.11 0.47
C ASP A 149 -18.23 4.32 1.73
N GLY A 150 -19.25 4.75 2.47
CA GLY A 150 -19.71 4.06 3.66
C GLY A 150 -20.37 2.70 3.37
N MET A 151 -21.07 2.57 2.24
CA MET A 151 -21.67 1.32 1.77
C MET A 151 -20.58 0.34 1.32
N HIS A 152 -19.57 0.83 0.60
CA HIS A 152 -18.40 0.05 0.21
C HIS A 152 -17.63 -0.46 1.42
N TYR A 153 -17.31 0.41 2.38
CA TYR A 153 -16.61 0.02 3.61
C TYR A 153 -17.38 -1.00 4.45
N ARG A 154 -18.72 -1.01 4.37
CA ARG A 154 -19.61 -2.01 5.01
C ARG A 154 -19.71 -3.34 4.25
N GLY A 155 -19.10 -3.44 3.08
CA GLY A 155 -19.22 -4.63 2.24
C GLY A 155 -20.58 -4.76 1.55
N LEU A 156 -21.36 -3.68 1.44
CA LEU A 156 -22.60 -3.66 0.65
C LEU A 156 -22.29 -3.44 -0.84
N LEU A 157 -21.25 -2.65 -1.13
CA LEU A 157 -20.77 -2.37 -2.47
C LEU A 157 -19.30 -2.78 -2.61
N ARG A 158 -18.91 -3.07 -3.84
CA ARG A 158 -17.52 -3.25 -4.25
C ARG A 158 -17.14 -2.20 -5.29
N ILE A 159 -15.85 -1.92 -5.43
CA ILE A 159 -15.36 -1.18 -6.59
C ILE A 159 -15.32 -2.14 -7.77
N ALA A 160 -16.05 -1.82 -8.83
CA ALA A 160 -16.11 -2.61 -10.06
C ALA A 160 -14.94 -2.27 -10.99
N ARG A 161 -14.66 -0.97 -11.14
CA ARG A 161 -13.55 -0.41 -11.91
C ARG A 161 -13.34 1.05 -11.54
N ARG A 162 -12.34 1.68 -12.16
CA ARG A 162 -12.16 3.12 -12.15
C ARG A 162 -12.21 3.69 -13.55
N GLU A 163 -12.74 4.90 -13.66
CA GLU A 163 -12.75 5.69 -14.89
C GLU A 163 -12.22 7.09 -14.56
N GLY A 164 -11.10 7.50 -15.17
CA GLY A 164 -10.47 8.79 -14.87
C GLY A 164 -10.07 8.96 -13.39
N GLY A 165 -9.85 7.85 -12.66
CA GLY A 165 -9.61 7.86 -11.22
C GLY A 165 -10.86 7.84 -10.33
N VAL A 166 -12.05 8.00 -10.89
CA VAL A 166 -13.33 7.89 -10.17
C VAL A 166 -13.68 6.42 -9.98
N ARG A 167 -14.12 6.05 -8.76
CA ARG A 167 -14.56 4.69 -8.44
C ARG A 167 -16.00 4.47 -8.93
N LEU A 168 -16.21 3.40 -9.68
CA LEU A 168 -17.53 2.92 -10.06
C LEU A 168 -17.90 1.72 -9.18
N TYR A 169 -19.15 1.68 -8.74
CA TYR A 169 -19.61 0.76 -7.71
C TYR A 169 -20.53 -0.31 -8.30
N ALA A 170 -20.39 -1.53 -7.81
CA ALA A 170 -21.33 -2.62 -8.04
C ALA A 170 -21.79 -3.19 -6.71
N ALA A 171 -22.94 -3.86 -6.70
CA ALA A 171 -23.39 -4.61 -5.54
C ALA A 171 -22.35 -5.69 -5.21
N ARG A 172 -22.03 -5.82 -3.92
CA ARG A 172 -21.16 -6.91 -3.45
C ARG A 172 -22.04 -8.09 -3.05
N GLU A 173 -21.62 -9.29 -3.44
CA GLU A 173 -22.22 -10.53 -2.93
C GLU A 173 -21.97 -10.67 -1.43
N ALA A 174 -23.03 -10.96 -0.69
CA ALA A 174 -22.93 -11.18 0.74
C ALA A 174 -22.12 -12.45 1.01
N THR A 175 -21.15 -12.36 1.92
CA THR A 175 -20.37 -13.50 2.38
C THR A 175 -20.66 -13.73 3.86
N PRO A 176 -20.78 -14.99 4.31
CA PRO A 176 -20.92 -15.27 5.73
C PRO A 176 -19.68 -14.78 6.50
N PRO A 177 -19.82 -14.49 7.80
CA PRO A 177 -18.66 -14.18 8.62
C PRO A 177 -17.67 -15.35 8.68
N PRO A 178 -16.37 -15.07 8.90
CA PRO A 178 -15.39 -16.13 9.09
C PRO A 178 -15.83 -17.08 10.22
N ALA A 179 -15.78 -18.38 9.96
CA ALA A 179 -16.18 -19.41 10.93
C ALA A 179 -15.35 -19.34 12.22
N ASP A 180 -14.06 -19.01 12.10
CA ASP A 180 -13.19 -18.69 13.22
C ASP A 180 -12.66 -17.24 13.08
N PRO A 181 -13.28 -16.26 13.76
CA PRO A 181 -12.83 -14.87 13.76
C PRO A 181 -11.40 -14.69 14.29
N ARG A 182 -10.95 -15.55 15.20
CA ARG A 182 -9.60 -15.48 15.77
C ARG A 182 -8.57 -15.91 14.74
N ALA A 183 -8.79 -17.03 14.07
CA ALA A 183 -7.92 -17.50 12.99
C ALA A 183 -7.89 -16.51 11.82
N ALA A 184 -9.05 -15.94 11.45
CA ALA A 184 -9.12 -14.90 10.42
C ALA A 184 -8.30 -13.65 10.77
N HIS A 185 -8.37 -13.18 12.02
CA HIS A 185 -7.54 -12.06 12.49
C HIS A 185 -6.05 -12.42 12.45
N ASP A 186 -5.66 -13.60 12.92
CA ASP A 186 -4.25 -14.03 12.93
C ASP A 186 -3.69 -14.14 11.51
N ALA A 187 -4.49 -14.62 10.55
CA ALA A 187 -4.15 -14.67 9.12
C ALA A 187 -4.00 -13.27 8.49
N LEU A 188 -4.84 -12.29 8.87
CA LEU A 188 -4.67 -10.91 8.43
C LEU A 188 -3.39 -10.28 9.00
N VAL A 189 -3.04 -10.58 10.25
CA VAL A 189 -1.74 -10.19 10.82
C VAL A 189 -0.59 -10.85 10.05
N ASP A 190 -0.75 -12.10 9.61
CA ASP A 190 0.25 -12.75 8.74
C ASP A 190 0.44 -12.05 7.41
N VAL A 191 -0.63 -11.58 6.78
CA VAL A 191 -0.52 -10.78 5.54
C VAL A 191 0.30 -9.51 5.79
N VAL A 192 0.08 -8.82 6.92
CA VAL A 192 0.87 -7.64 7.30
C VAL A 192 2.35 -8.01 7.48
N VAL A 193 2.64 -9.05 8.25
CA VAL A 193 4.02 -9.46 8.54
C VAL A 193 4.71 -9.93 7.26
N ALA A 194 4.03 -10.74 6.44
CA ALA A 194 4.55 -11.19 5.16
C ALA A 194 4.95 -10.01 4.26
N LYS A 195 4.15 -8.94 4.24
CA LYS A 195 4.42 -7.75 3.43
C LYS A 195 5.60 -6.91 3.93
N TYR A 196 5.69 -6.68 5.23
CA TYR A 196 6.58 -5.64 5.79
C TYR A 196 7.78 -6.19 6.59
N ALA A 197 7.84 -7.50 6.83
CA ALA A 197 8.92 -8.13 7.61
C ALA A 197 10.31 -7.94 6.99
N PRO A 198 11.36 -7.93 7.82
CA PRO A 198 11.32 -8.02 9.28
C PRO A 198 10.85 -6.71 9.92
N LEU A 199 10.08 -6.80 11.01
CA LEU A 199 9.46 -5.64 11.68
C LEU A 199 10.04 -5.46 13.09
N PRO A 200 10.43 -4.24 13.49
CA PRO A 200 10.63 -3.92 14.90
C PRO A 200 9.32 -4.15 15.67
N ALA A 201 9.41 -4.61 16.91
CA ALA A 201 8.25 -4.88 17.78
C ALA A 201 7.26 -3.71 17.83
N ALA A 202 7.78 -2.49 17.87
CA ALA A 202 6.99 -1.27 17.92
C ALA A 202 6.21 -1.05 16.61
N THR A 203 6.80 -1.33 15.44
CA THR A 203 6.07 -1.22 14.16
C THR A 203 5.08 -2.36 13.98
N LEU A 204 5.39 -3.58 14.42
CA LEU A 204 4.42 -4.67 14.45
C LEU A 204 3.17 -4.27 15.26
N GLY A 205 3.35 -3.73 16.46
CA GLY A 205 2.24 -3.24 17.29
C GLY A 205 1.44 -2.11 16.62
N GLN A 206 2.11 -1.19 15.92
CA GLN A 206 1.47 -0.12 15.15
C GLN A 206 0.62 -0.67 14.01
N LEU A 207 1.15 -1.59 13.20
CA LEU A 207 0.45 -2.16 12.06
C LEU A 207 -0.76 -3.00 12.50
N VAL A 208 -0.67 -3.76 13.60
CA VAL A 208 -1.83 -4.46 14.18
C VAL A 208 -2.89 -3.45 14.64
N SER A 209 -2.47 -2.30 15.20
CA SER A 209 -3.41 -1.21 15.54
C SER A 209 -4.08 -0.61 14.31
N HIS A 210 -3.35 -0.42 13.21
CA HIS A 210 -3.92 0.08 11.95
C HIS A 210 -4.91 -0.93 11.35
N LEU A 211 -4.58 -2.22 11.37
CA LEU A 211 -5.48 -3.31 10.95
C LEU A 211 -6.79 -3.28 11.74
N CYS A 212 -6.73 -3.19 13.07
CA CYS A 212 -7.91 -3.07 13.93
C CYS A 212 -8.64 -1.72 13.78
N GLY A 213 -7.99 -0.70 13.22
CA GLY A 213 -8.60 0.61 12.98
C GLY A 213 -9.34 0.70 11.65
N GLY A 214 -8.76 0.11 10.60
CA GLY A 214 -9.25 0.17 9.22
C GLY A 214 -9.92 -1.11 8.77
N GLY A 215 -9.18 -2.21 8.68
CA GLY A 215 -9.67 -3.46 8.09
C GLY A 215 -10.62 -4.27 8.97
N THR A 216 -10.39 -4.29 10.29
CA THR A 216 -11.11 -5.14 11.25
C THR A 216 -11.59 -4.38 12.50
N PRO A 217 -12.34 -3.27 12.34
CA PRO A 217 -12.87 -2.49 13.46
C PRO A 217 -13.64 -3.34 14.49
N GLN A 218 -14.30 -4.41 14.05
CA GLN A 218 -15.03 -5.35 14.90
C GLN A 218 -14.15 -6.09 15.91
N TRP A 219 -12.84 -6.18 15.71
CA TRP A 219 -11.90 -6.92 16.56
C TRP A 219 -10.93 -6.01 17.33
N ARG A 220 -11.24 -4.71 17.43
CA ARG A 220 -10.36 -3.75 18.12
C ARG A 220 -10.11 -4.12 19.59
N GLY A 221 -11.09 -4.70 20.28
CA GLY A 221 -10.92 -5.21 21.66
C GLY A 221 -9.91 -6.36 21.76
N GLU A 222 -9.75 -7.14 20.70
CA GLU A 222 -8.85 -8.30 20.62
C GLU A 222 -7.43 -7.94 20.20
N ARG A 223 -7.13 -6.64 19.98
CA ARG A 223 -5.82 -6.18 19.47
C ARG A 223 -4.65 -6.71 20.29
N ALA A 224 -4.74 -6.63 21.62
CA ALA A 224 -3.67 -7.07 22.52
C ALA A 224 -3.47 -8.59 22.44
N ALA A 225 -4.58 -9.35 22.41
CA ALA A 225 -4.54 -10.80 22.28
C ALA A 225 -3.97 -11.25 20.92
N ALA A 226 -4.35 -10.59 19.83
CA ALA A 226 -3.83 -10.86 18.48
C ALA A 226 -2.33 -10.58 18.39
N LEU A 227 -1.87 -9.43 18.92
CA LEU A 227 -0.45 -9.11 18.97
C LEU A 227 0.34 -10.13 19.82
N ALA A 228 -0.20 -10.56 20.96
CA ALA A 228 0.45 -11.55 21.81
C ALA A 228 0.54 -12.93 21.11
N ARG A 229 -0.52 -13.36 20.42
CA ARG A 229 -0.49 -14.59 19.60
C ARG A 229 0.54 -14.49 18.48
N ALA A 230 0.56 -13.37 17.74
CA ALA A 230 1.53 -13.12 16.69
C ALA A 230 2.98 -13.22 17.21
N LYS A 231 3.31 -12.54 18.31
CA LYS A 231 4.65 -12.59 18.90
C LYS A 231 5.08 -14.00 19.34
N ARG A 232 4.15 -14.85 19.79
CA ARG A 232 4.45 -16.24 20.17
C ARG A 232 4.74 -17.16 18.98
N ARG A 233 4.09 -16.92 17.84
CA ARG A 233 4.16 -17.81 16.67
C ARG A 233 5.17 -17.36 15.62
N LEU A 234 5.54 -16.08 15.57
CA LEU A 234 6.49 -15.53 14.61
C LEU A 234 7.94 -15.87 15.00
N ALA A 235 8.81 -15.98 14.00
CA ALA A 235 10.24 -16.00 14.25
C ALA A 235 10.69 -14.61 14.71
N HIS A 236 11.65 -14.58 15.64
CA HIS A 236 12.14 -13.33 16.21
C HIS A 236 13.60 -13.44 16.69
N ALA A 237 14.26 -12.29 16.78
CA ALA A 237 15.56 -12.14 17.44
C ALA A 237 15.71 -10.73 17.98
N LYS A 238 16.57 -10.58 18.99
CA LYS A 238 16.98 -9.28 19.51
C LYS A 238 18.25 -8.82 18.81
N VAL A 239 18.20 -7.68 18.13
CA VAL A 239 19.35 -7.06 17.44
C VAL A 239 19.41 -5.61 17.90
N ASP A 240 20.57 -5.19 18.40
CA ASP A 240 20.81 -3.85 18.95
C ASP A 240 19.74 -3.41 19.97
N GLY A 241 19.36 -4.33 20.85
CA GLY A 241 18.36 -4.09 21.90
C GLY A 241 16.90 -4.10 21.45
N ILE A 242 16.62 -4.26 20.15
CA ILE A 242 15.27 -4.25 19.56
C ILE A 242 14.84 -5.68 19.23
N ASP A 243 13.61 -6.06 19.61
CA ASP A 243 13.00 -7.30 19.13
C ASP A 243 12.48 -7.13 17.70
N TRP A 244 12.95 -7.99 16.79
CA TRP A 244 12.55 -8.04 15.40
C TRP A 244 11.72 -9.28 15.11
N TYR A 245 10.69 -9.17 14.25
CA TYR A 245 9.75 -10.26 13.94
C TYR A 245 9.61 -10.47 12.43
N TRP A 246 9.50 -11.73 12.01
CA TRP A 246 9.26 -12.14 10.62
C TRP A 246 8.51 -13.50 10.57
N PRO A 247 8.01 -13.94 9.40
CA PRO A 247 7.28 -15.21 9.31
C PRO A 247 8.14 -16.39 9.80
N ALA A 248 7.50 -17.33 10.50
CA ALA A 248 8.17 -18.54 10.96
C ALA A 248 8.62 -19.42 9.78
N GLY A 249 9.71 -20.18 9.97
CA GLY A 249 10.26 -21.08 8.95
C GLY A 249 11.08 -20.39 7.86
N GLU A 250 11.12 -19.06 7.82
CA GLU A 250 11.98 -18.34 6.90
C GLU A 250 13.40 -18.19 7.43
N ARG A 251 14.37 -18.58 6.59
CA ARG A 251 15.79 -18.30 6.84
C ARG A 251 16.15 -16.92 6.29
N GLN A 252 16.99 -16.21 7.03
CA GLN A 252 17.54 -14.95 6.56
C GLN A 252 18.39 -15.23 5.31
N ARG A 253 18.19 -14.41 4.28
CA ARG A 253 18.91 -14.58 3.01
C ARG A 253 20.18 -13.76 3.07
N SER A 254 21.32 -14.45 3.10
CA SER A 254 22.64 -13.91 2.86
C SER A 254 23.01 -14.14 1.40
N GLY A 255 22.70 -13.16 0.55
CA GLY A 255 23.18 -13.13 -0.83
C GLY A 255 23.69 -11.75 -1.14
N ASP A 256 24.67 -11.65 -2.04
CA ASP A 256 25.20 -10.37 -2.47
C ASP A 256 24.11 -9.53 -3.12
N ALA A 257 24.10 -8.25 -2.76
CA ALA A 257 23.14 -7.32 -3.33
C ALA A 257 23.47 -7.09 -4.80
N ALA A 258 22.51 -7.36 -5.68
CA ALA A 258 22.67 -7.09 -7.11
C ALA A 258 23.07 -5.63 -7.33
N GLU A 259 24.00 -5.40 -8.26
CA GLU A 259 24.39 -4.06 -8.73
C GLU A 259 23.21 -3.42 -9.45
N ARG A 260 22.31 -2.79 -8.69
CA ARG A 260 21.09 -2.22 -9.23
C ARG A 260 20.72 -0.94 -8.50
N VAL A 261 20.38 0.08 -9.29
CA VAL A 261 19.72 1.29 -8.80
C VAL A 261 18.21 1.11 -8.88
N ARG A 262 17.51 1.50 -7.81
CA ARG A 262 16.04 1.56 -7.76
C ARG A 262 15.58 2.84 -7.11
N LEU A 263 14.63 3.52 -7.74
CA LEU A 263 13.86 4.59 -7.13
C LEU A 263 12.57 4.02 -6.55
N LEU A 264 12.45 4.03 -5.23
CA LEU A 264 11.36 3.41 -4.50
C LEU A 264 10.26 4.42 -4.18
N ALA A 265 9.00 3.99 -4.21
CA ALA A 265 7.90 4.85 -3.79
C ALA A 265 7.96 5.09 -2.26
N PRO A 266 7.48 6.24 -1.75
CA PRO A 266 7.30 6.46 -0.32
C PRO A 266 6.45 5.36 0.34
N PHE A 267 5.50 4.78 -0.39
CA PHE A 267 4.62 3.71 0.12
C PHE A 267 5.09 2.29 -0.24
N ASP A 268 6.28 2.13 -0.83
CA ASP A 268 6.87 0.81 -1.07
C ASP A 268 7.11 0.10 0.28
N PRO A 269 6.88 -1.23 0.40
CA PRO A 269 7.09 -1.94 1.66
C PRO A 269 8.50 -1.83 2.23
N VAL A 270 9.53 -1.60 1.41
CA VAL A 270 10.90 -1.34 1.90
C VAL A 270 10.97 -0.02 2.68
N VAL A 271 10.17 0.95 2.26
CA VAL A 271 10.30 2.37 2.62
C VAL A 271 9.26 2.77 3.65
N TRP A 272 8.03 2.27 3.55
CA TRP A 272 6.84 2.64 4.32
C TRP A 272 7.07 2.79 5.83
N ASP A 273 7.80 1.85 6.44
CA ASP A 273 8.17 1.90 7.86
C ASP A 273 9.38 2.82 8.06
N ARG A 274 9.11 4.08 8.45
CA ARG A 274 10.15 5.10 8.67
C ARG A 274 11.10 4.76 9.81
N ARG A 275 10.59 4.11 10.85
CA ARG A 275 11.41 3.68 11.99
C ARG A 275 12.40 2.62 11.54
N ARG A 276 11.94 1.58 10.84
CA ARG A 276 12.81 0.54 10.29
C ARG A 276 13.78 1.09 9.25
N PHE A 277 13.32 2.01 8.41
CA PHE A 277 14.16 2.68 7.43
C PHE A 277 15.35 3.37 8.12
N GLU A 278 15.10 4.17 9.15
CA GLU A 278 16.16 4.88 9.88
C GLU A 278 17.11 3.90 10.60
N LEU A 279 16.58 2.81 11.17
CA LEU A 279 17.41 1.75 11.77
C LEU A 279 18.33 1.07 10.75
N PHE A 280 17.89 0.88 9.50
CA PHE A 280 18.68 0.17 8.48
C PHE A 280 19.75 1.03 7.79
N TRP A 281 19.51 2.33 7.67
CA TRP A 281 20.38 3.22 6.88
C TRP A 281 20.97 4.39 7.67
N GLY A 282 20.59 4.56 8.94
CA GLY A 282 21.18 5.58 9.81
C GLY A 282 20.80 7.03 9.48
N TRP A 283 19.73 7.23 8.69
CA TRP A 283 19.21 8.56 8.38
C TRP A 283 17.68 8.57 8.23
N ALA A 284 17.07 9.71 8.59
CA ALA A 284 15.62 9.85 8.60
C ALA A 284 15.06 10.25 7.23
N TYR A 285 14.23 9.37 6.64
CA TYR A 285 13.43 9.71 5.48
C TYR A 285 12.05 10.24 5.88
N ARG A 286 11.61 11.34 5.25
CA ARG A 286 10.29 11.94 5.46
C ARG A 286 9.56 12.11 4.14
N PHE A 287 8.27 11.78 4.14
CA PHE A 287 7.39 12.04 3.01
C PHE A 287 6.81 13.45 3.13
N GLU A 288 7.21 14.35 2.22
CA GLU A 288 6.99 15.80 2.37
C GLU A 288 5.94 16.39 1.40
N ALA A 289 5.11 15.54 0.78
CA ALA A 289 4.05 16.00 -0.12
C ALA A 289 3.07 16.97 0.56
N TYR A 290 2.79 16.74 1.85
CA TYR A 290 1.93 17.59 2.67
C TYR A 290 2.67 18.72 3.38
N THR A 291 4.00 18.79 3.24
CA THR A 291 4.80 19.90 3.78
C THR A 291 4.76 21.07 2.79
N PRO A 292 4.54 22.33 3.24
CA PRO A 292 4.61 23.50 2.37
C PRO A 292 5.95 23.57 1.64
N ALA A 293 5.94 23.97 0.36
CA ALA A 293 7.11 23.90 -0.52
C ALA A 293 8.41 24.49 0.07
N PRO A 294 8.41 25.68 0.72
CA PRO A 294 9.64 26.26 1.29
C PRO A 294 10.20 25.50 2.49
N ARG A 295 9.43 24.61 3.11
CA ARG A 295 9.84 23.83 4.29
C ARG A 295 10.26 22.40 3.94
N ARG A 296 10.19 22.02 2.66
CA ARG A 296 10.61 20.70 2.19
C ARG A 296 12.13 20.62 2.22
N LYS A 297 12.67 19.50 2.72
CA LYS A 297 14.11 19.20 2.73
C LYS A 297 14.48 18.22 1.62
N LEU A 298 13.61 17.26 1.34
CA LEU A 298 13.86 16.22 0.33
C LEU A 298 13.11 16.51 -0.97
N GLY A 299 12.00 17.26 -0.93
CA GLY A 299 11.18 17.59 -2.10
C GLY A 299 9.77 17.01 -2.01
N TYR A 300 8.93 17.31 -3.00
CA TYR A 300 7.48 17.01 -2.94
C TYR A 300 7.18 15.52 -2.83
N TYR A 301 7.81 14.69 -3.68
CA TYR A 301 7.59 13.24 -3.72
C TYR A 301 8.94 12.54 -3.87
N ALA A 302 9.83 12.78 -2.91
CA ALA A 302 11.18 12.23 -2.91
C ALA A 302 11.13 10.69 -2.90
N LEU A 303 11.62 10.06 -3.97
CA LEU A 303 11.73 8.61 -4.12
C LEU A 303 13.08 8.15 -3.52
N PRO A 304 13.13 7.34 -2.45
CA PRO A 304 14.39 6.80 -1.96
C PRO A 304 15.22 6.11 -3.05
N LEU A 305 16.48 6.51 -3.16
CA LEU A 305 17.46 6.00 -4.13
C LEU A 305 18.24 4.84 -3.50
N LEU A 306 17.82 3.62 -3.81
CA LEU A 306 18.50 2.40 -3.40
C LEU A 306 19.59 2.04 -4.42
N TRP A 307 20.82 1.88 -3.95
CA TRP A 307 21.96 1.31 -4.68
C TRP A 307 22.43 0.06 -3.96
N ARG A 308 22.38 -1.11 -4.63
CA ARG A 308 22.64 -2.42 -4.00
C ARG A 308 21.70 -2.62 -2.80
N ASP A 309 22.23 -2.65 -1.57
CA ASP A 309 21.45 -2.73 -0.33
C ASP A 309 21.40 -1.42 0.48
N GLN A 310 21.96 -0.33 -0.04
CA GLN A 310 22.03 0.96 0.64
C GLN A 310 21.08 1.98 0.02
N VAL A 311 20.26 2.64 0.84
CA VAL A 311 19.55 3.83 0.40
C VAL A 311 20.45 5.04 0.61
N ILE A 312 21.04 5.52 -0.48
CA ILE A 312 22.12 6.51 -0.49
C ILE A 312 21.63 7.95 -0.70
N GLY A 313 20.34 8.12 -0.97
CA GLY A 313 19.78 9.41 -1.35
C GLY A 313 18.31 9.33 -1.75
N TRP A 314 17.88 10.29 -2.55
CA TRP A 314 16.52 10.36 -3.08
C TRP A 314 16.51 10.99 -4.47
N GLY A 315 15.46 10.73 -5.25
CA GLY A 315 15.19 11.39 -6.51
C GLY A 315 13.82 12.06 -6.50
N ASN A 316 13.73 13.30 -6.98
CA ASN A 316 12.46 13.93 -7.35
C ASN A 316 12.32 13.83 -8.87
N LEU A 317 11.21 13.25 -9.31
CA LEU A 317 10.93 13.08 -10.72
C LEU A 317 9.72 13.89 -11.14
N SER A 318 9.82 14.53 -12.30
CA SER A 318 8.73 15.28 -12.92
C SER A 318 8.68 15.01 -14.42
N LEU A 319 7.54 15.33 -15.03
CA LEU A 319 7.39 15.34 -16.49
C LEU A 319 7.29 16.78 -16.95
N ALA A 320 8.18 17.16 -17.86
CA ALA A 320 8.16 18.46 -18.53
C ALA A 320 8.35 18.23 -20.02
N GLU A 321 7.46 18.79 -20.85
CA GLU A 321 7.51 18.68 -22.31
C GLU A 321 7.62 17.23 -22.81
N GLY A 322 6.94 16.29 -22.15
CA GLY A 322 6.98 14.86 -22.49
C GLY A 322 8.26 14.13 -22.09
N ARG A 323 9.20 14.79 -21.40
CA ARG A 323 10.48 14.20 -20.96
C ARG A 323 10.51 14.04 -19.45
N LEU A 324 11.12 12.95 -18.99
CA LEU A 324 11.38 12.72 -17.58
C LEU A 324 12.54 13.60 -17.12
N GLN A 325 12.28 14.47 -16.16
CA GLN A 325 13.30 15.22 -15.43
C GLN A 325 13.54 14.53 -14.08
N ALA A 326 14.80 14.44 -13.68
CA ALA A 326 15.21 13.80 -12.45
C ALA A 326 16.22 14.69 -11.70
N GLU A 327 15.91 15.02 -10.46
CA GLU A 327 16.81 15.71 -9.54
C GLU A 327 17.16 14.77 -8.39
N PHE A 328 18.45 14.61 -8.10
CA PHE A 328 18.93 13.69 -7.07
C PHE A 328 19.59 14.44 -5.91
N GLY A 329 19.21 14.06 -4.69
CA GLY A 329 19.95 14.40 -3.48
C GLY A 329 20.64 13.16 -2.92
N TYR A 330 21.79 13.35 -2.28
CA TYR A 330 22.59 12.28 -1.69
C TYR A 330 22.86 12.57 -0.22
N VAL A 331 22.75 11.53 0.62
CA VAL A 331 23.00 11.66 2.07
C VAL A 331 24.44 12.09 2.34
N ALA A 332 25.39 11.57 1.56
CA ALA A 332 26.80 11.95 1.62
C ALA A 332 27.13 13.27 0.89
N GLY A 333 26.12 14.01 0.41
CA GLY A 333 26.28 15.26 -0.34
C GLY A 333 26.78 15.10 -1.79
N ARG A 334 27.11 13.88 -2.22
CA ARG A 334 27.60 13.59 -3.57
C ARG A 334 27.21 12.18 -4.05
N ALA A 335 27.11 12.02 -5.37
CA ALA A 335 26.90 10.73 -5.99
C ALA A 335 28.11 9.78 -5.82
N PRO A 336 27.90 8.45 -5.77
CA PRO A 336 28.98 7.47 -5.90
C PRO A 336 29.78 7.69 -7.20
N ARG A 337 31.11 7.57 -7.10
CA ARG A 337 32.03 7.74 -8.24
C ARG A 337 32.15 6.49 -9.12
N GLU A 338 31.64 5.35 -8.65
CA GLU A 338 31.70 4.07 -9.33
C GLU A 338 31.05 4.14 -10.73
N ALA A 339 31.73 3.61 -11.75
CA ALA A 339 31.17 3.52 -13.10
C ALA A 339 29.91 2.64 -13.14
N ALA A 340 29.86 1.58 -12.31
CA ALA A 340 28.70 0.71 -12.17
C ALA A 340 27.45 1.46 -11.69
N PHE A 341 27.60 2.38 -10.72
CA PHE A 341 26.50 3.20 -10.24
C PHE A 341 25.93 4.11 -11.34
N ARG A 342 26.81 4.83 -12.07
CA ARG A 342 26.38 5.72 -13.16
C ARG A 342 25.59 4.98 -14.23
N ARG A 343 26.13 3.85 -14.70
CA ARG A 343 25.48 2.98 -15.68
C ARG A 343 24.12 2.48 -15.19
N GLU A 344 24.01 2.04 -13.94
CA GLU A 344 22.74 1.54 -13.40
C GLU A 344 21.72 2.64 -13.10
N LEU A 345 22.17 3.86 -12.77
CA LEU A 345 21.29 5.02 -12.63
C LEU A 345 20.66 5.38 -13.98
N GLU A 346 21.46 5.43 -15.05
CA GLU A 346 20.98 5.61 -16.43
C GLU A 346 20.00 4.50 -16.82
N ALA A 347 20.33 3.25 -16.52
CA ALA A 347 19.45 2.11 -16.77
C ALA A 347 18.14 2.19 -15.96
N GLU A 348 18.15 2.71 -14.73
CA GLU A 348 16.94 2.93 -13.94
C GLU A 348 16.05 4.02 -14.53
N LEU A 349 16.62 5.11 -15.02
CA LEU A 349 15.89 6.16 -15.72
C LEU A 349 15.30 5.66 -17.05
N ALA A 350 16.04 4.84 -17.81
CA ALA A 350 15.52 4.19 -19.01
C ALA A 350 14.34 3.25 -18.69
N ARG A 351 14.45 2.46 -17.60
CA ARG A 351 13.34 1.63 -17.11
C ARG A 351 12.13 2.47 -16.67
N LEU A 352 12.34 3.67 -16.13
CA LEU A 352 11.27 4.59 -15.78
C LEU A 352 10.59 5.18 -17.02
N ASN A 353 11.35 5.57 -18.05
CA ASN A 353 10.79 6.02 -19.33
C ASN A 353 9.89 4.95 -19.96
N GLY A 354 10.37 3.69 -20.05
CA GLY A 354 9.57 2.57 -20.56
C GLY A 354 8.33 2.27 -19.70
N PHE A 355 8.44 2.40 -18.38
CA PHE A 355 7.30 2.26 -17.45
C PHE A 355 6.25 3.36 -17.63
N LEU A 356 6.68 4.60 -17.88
CA LEU A 356 5.81 5.76 -18.09
C LEU A 356 5.27 5.85 -19.53
N GLY A 357 5.81 5.05 -20.46
CA GLY A 357 5.44 5.10 -21.88
C GLY A 357 6.00 6.33 -22.60
N LEU A 358 7.11 6.88 -22.11
CA LEU A 358 7.85 7.98 -22.74
C LEU A 358 8.86 7.32 -23.67
N ALA A 359 8.59 7.36 -24.97
CA ALA A 359 9.49 6.89 -26.02
C ALA A 359 10.02 8.10 -26.79
#